data_AF-A0A377DIT7-F1
#
_entry.id   AF-A0A377DIT7-F1
#
_cell.length_a   1.000
_cell.length_b   1.000
_cell.length_c   1.000
_cell.angle_alpha   90.00
_cell.angle_beta   90.00
_cell.angle_gamma   90.00
#
_symmetry.space_group_name_H-M   'P 1'
#
loop_
_entity.id
_entity.type
_entity.pdbx_description
1 polymer ?
#
loop_
_entity_poly.entity_id
_entity_poly.type
_entity_poly.pdbx_seq_one_letter_code
_entity_poly.pdbx_strand_id
1 'polypeptide(L)'
;MKKIPCVMMRGGTSRGAFLLAEHLPEDQTQRDKILMAIMGSGNDLEIDGIGGGNPLTSKVAIISRSSDPRADVDYLFAQVIVHEQRVDTTPNCGNMLSGVGAFAIENGLIAATSPVTRVRIRNVNTGTFIEADVQTPNGVVEYEGSARIDGVPGTAAPVALTFLNAAGTKTGKVFPTDNQIDYFDDVPVTCIDMAMPVVIIPAEYLGKTGYELPAELDADKALLARIESIRLQAGKAMGLGDVSNMVIPKPVLISPAQKGGAINVRYFMPHSCHRALAITGAIAISSSCALEGTVTRQIVLL
;
A
#
# COMPACT_ATOMS: atom_id res chain seq x y z
N MET A 1 31.20 -9.97 -5.29
CA MET A 1 29.97 -9.17 -5.45
C MET A 1 29.47 -9.32 -6.89
N LYS A 2 28.22 -9.76 -7.08
CA LYS A 2 27.57 -9.78 -8.40
C LYS A 2 26.95 -8.40 -8.62
N LYS A 3 27.20 -7.77 -9.78
CA LYS A 3 26.51 -6.52 -10.15
C LYS A 3 25.06 -6.85 -10.50
N ILE A 4 24.10 -6.12 -9.93
CA ILE A 4 22.67 -6.26 -10.19
C ILE A 4 22.17 -4.90 -10.66
N PRO A 5 21.68 -4.76 -11.91
CA PRO A 5 21.03 -3.53 -12.36
C PRO A 5 19.82 -3.20 -11.49
N CYS A 6 19.73 -1.95 -11.06
CA CYS A 6 18.72 -1.47 -10.13
C CYS A 6 18.38 -0.02 -10.45
N VAL A 7 17.09 0.31 -10.40
CA VAL A 7 16.61 1.70 -10.43
C VAL A 7 16.01 2.03 -9.07
N MET A 8 16.46 3.11 -8.45
CA MET A 8 15.81 3.65 -7.27
C MET A 8 14.72 4.62 -7.71
N MET A 9 13.46 4.36 -7.34
CA MET A 9 12.35 5.26 -7.68
C MET A 9 11.53 5.63 -6.45
N ARG A 10 10.94 6.81 -6.51
CA ARG A 10 9.78 7.17 -5.67
C ARG A 10 8.52 6.65 -6.37
N GLY A 11 7.79 5.76 -5.71
CA GLY A 11 6.43 5.38 -6.09
C GLY A 11 5.45 5.96 -5.07
N GLY A 12 4.58 6.88 -5.48
CA GLY A 12 3.66 7.56 -4.57
C GLY A 12 4.41 8.23 -3.41
N THR A 13 4.01 7.94 -2.17
CA THR A 13 4.69 8.42 -0.95
C THR A 13 5.68 7.39 -0.39
N SER A 14 6.22 6.51 -1.23
CA SER A 14 7.20 5.49 -0.87
C SER A 14 8.40 5.52 -1.82
N ARG A 15 9.50 4.92 -1.40
CA ARG A 15 10.73 4.82 -2.21
C ARG A 15 11.30 3.41 -2.09
N GLY A 16 11.90 2.91 -3.16
CA GLY A 16 12.53 1.61 -3.12
C GLY A 16 13.23 1.22 -4.41
N ALA A 17 13.83 0.05 -4.38
CA ALA A 17 14.50 -0.56 -5.52
C ALA A 17 13.49 -1.16 -6.50
N PHE A 18 13.68 -0.89 -7.79
CA PHE A 18 12.97 -1.53 -8.89
C PHE A 18 13.97 -2.40 -9.65
N LEU A 19 13.64 -3.69 -9.75
CA LEU A 19 14.52 -4.74 -10.26
C LEU A 19 13.79 -5.55 -11.32
N LEU A 20 14.50 -5.95 -12.37
CA LEU A 20 14.00 -6.97 -13.28
C LEU A 20 14.15 -8.34 -12.63
N ALA A 21 13.12 -9.18 -12.74
CA ALA A 21 13.13 -10.53 -12.17
C ALA A 21 14.29 -11.38 -12.73
N GLU A 22 14.64 -11.21 -14.00
CA GLU A 22 15.74 -11.93 -14.67
C GLU A 22 17.14 -11.65 -14.07
N HIS A 23 17.28 -10.55 -13.32
CA HIS A 23 18.53 -10.23 -12.61
C HIS A 23 18.63 -10.91 -11.25
N LEU A 24 17.55 -11.52 -10.77
CA LEU A 24 17.45 -12.18 -9.47
C LEU A 24 17.41 -13.70 -9.60
N PRO A 25 17.82 -14.46 -8.57
CA PRO A 25 17.61 -15.90 -8.54
C PRO A 25 16.11 -16.24 -8.55
N GLU A 26 15.77 -17.35 -9.21
CA GLU A 26 14.42 -17.93 -9.14
C GLU A 26 14.12 -18.50 -7.75
N ASP A 27 15.14 -19.04 -7.06
CA ASP A 27 14.99 -19.54 -5.69
C ASP A 27 14.67 -18.38 -4.74
N GLN A 28 13.52 -18.48 -4.07
CA GLN A 28 13.01 -17.45 -3.17
C GLN A 28 13.99 -17.18 -2.01
N THR A 29 14.61 -18.22 -1.44
CA THR A 29 15.51 -18.04 -0.29
C THR A 29 16.75 -17.24 -0.69
N GLN A 30 17.33 -17.53 -1.86
CA GLN A 30 18.46 -16.78 -2.40
C GLN A 30 18.08 -15.37 -2.84
N ARG A 31 16.91 -15.21 -3.47
CA ARG A 31 16.37 -13.90 -3.82
C ARG A 31 16.24 -13.02 -2.58
N ASP A 32 15.59 -13.51 -1.53
CA ASP A 32 15.32 -12.74 -0.33
C ASP A 32 16.63 -12.35 0.38
N LYS A 33 17.65 -13.23 0.40
CA LYS A 33 19.01 -12.88 0.85
C LYS A 33 19.62 -11.73 0.06
N ILE A 34 19.46 -11.72 -1.26
CA ILE A 34 19.94 -10.64 -2.12
C ILE A 34 19.17 -9.34 -1.85
N LEU A 35 17.84 -9.40 -1.68
CA LEU A 35 17.04 -8.21 -1.38
C LEU A 35 17.45 -7.57 -0.05
N MET A 36 17.68 -8.39 0.98
CA MET A 36 18.17 -7.91 2.28
C MET A 36 19.55 -7.25 2.15
N ALA A 37 20.46 -7.84 1.37
CA ALA A 37 21.78 -7.28 1.12
C ALA A 37 21.71 -5.97 0.31
N ILE A 38 20.84 -5.88 -0.71
CA ILE A 38 20.62 -4.65 -1.47
C ILE A 38 20.15 -3.53 -0.55
N MET A 39 19.18 -3.82 0.32
CA MET A 39 18.59 -2.81 1.18
C MET A 39 19.43 -2.50 2.42
N GLY A 40 20.35 -3.36 2.85
CA GLY A 40 21.13 -3.18 4.08
C GLY A 40 20.34 -3.57 5.33
N SER A 41 19.37 -4.49 5.20
CA SER A 41 18.48 -4.95 6.27
C SER A 41 19.26 -5.48 7.48
N GLY A 42 18.67 -5.42 8.67
CA GLY A 42 19.28 -5.83 9.94
C GLY A 42 20.10 -4.73 10.62
N ASN A 43 19.96 -3.48 10.17
CA ASN A 43 20.57 -2.29 10.74
C ASN A 43 19.58 -1.12 10.64
N ASP A 44 19.39 -0.37 11.74
CA ASP A 44 18.42 0.73 11.81
C ASP A 44 18.65 1.84 10.78
N LEU A 45 19.90 2.01 10.34
CA LEU A 45 20.27 3.00 9.34
C LEU A 45 20.26 2.42 7.92
N GLU A 46 20.20 1.09 7.77
CA GLU A 46 20.41 0.39 6.50
C GLU A 46 21.71 0.82 5.79
N ILE A 47 22.74 1.15 6.59
CA ILE A 47 23.94 1.89 6.14
C ILE A 47 24.80 1.16 5.09
N ASP A 48 24.72 -0.17 5.05
CA ASP A 48 25.45 -1.03 4.09
C ASP A 48 24.59 -1.40 2.86
N GLY A 49 23.54 -0.63 2.59
CA GLY A 49 22.65 -0.81 1.45
C GLY A 49 22.01 0.50 0.99
N ILE A 50 21.01 0.37 0.12
CA ILE A 50 20.28 1.52 -0.45
C ILE A 50 18.97 1.83 0.29
N GLY A 51 18.71 1.11 1.38
CA GLY A 51 17.60 1.37 2.27
C GLY A 51 17.67 2.76 2.91
N GLY A 52 16.59 3.14 3.59
CA GLY A 52 16.47 4.45 4.21
C GLY A 52 16.23 4.40 5.73
N GLY A 53 16.36 3.23 6.36
CA GLY A 53 16.14 3.04 7.79
C GLY A 53 14.66 3.19 8.20
N ASN A 54 13.74 3.07 7.25
CA ASN A 54 12.30 3.21 7.49
C ASN A 54 11.47 2.30 6.56
N PRO A 55 10.36 1.71 7.03
CA PRO A 55 9.48 0.87 6.21
C PRO A 55 8.98 1.49 4.89
N LEU A 56 8.85 2.82 4.82
CA LEU A 56 8.43 3.55 3.61
C LEU A 56 9.53 3.65 2.54
N THR A 57 10.79 3.46 2.94
CA THR A 57 11.99 3.57 2.11
C THR A 57 12.79 2.26 2.02
N SER A 58 12.30 1.18 2.64
CA SER A 58 12.86 -0.17 2.56
C SER A 58 11.93 -1.12 1.79
N LYS A 59 11.77 -0.84 0.50
CA LYS A 59 10.80 -1.52 -0.38
C LYS A 59 11.47 -1.98 -1.66
N VAL A 60 10.98 -3.09 -2.21
CA VAL A 60 11.44 -3.60 -3.50
C VAL A 60 10.23 -3.90 -4.39
N ALA A 61 10.34 -3.49 -5.65
CA ALA A 61 9.47 -3.89 -6.74
C ALA A 61 10.27 -4.81 -7.67
N ILE A 62 9.76 -6.01 -7.91
CA ILE A 62 10.34 -6.96 -8.87
C ILE A 62 9.37 -7.05 -10.05
N ILE A 63 9.87 -6.77 -11.25
CA ILE A 63 9.07 -6.64 -12.46
C ILE A 63 9.57 -7.62 -13.52
N SER A 64 8.66 -8.27 -14.23
CA SER A 64 8.94 -9.06 -15.43
C SER A 64 7.85 -8.87 -16.46
N ARG A 65 8.07 -9.33 -17.70
CA ARG A 65 6.97 -9.53 -18.65
C ARG A 65 5.99 -10.54 -18.05
N SER A 66 4.70 -10.30 -18.24
CA SER A 66 3.68 -11.26 -17.82
C SER A 66 3.53 -12.38 -18.84
N SER A 67 3.23 -13.58 -18.35
CA SER A 67 2.73 -14.69 -19.18
C SER A 67 1.19 -14.76 -19.21
N ASP A 68 0.50 -13.97 -18.39
CA ASP A 68 -0.97 -13.88 -18.40
C ASP A 68 -1.42 -12.92 -19.51
N PRO A 69 -2.29 -13.33 -20.45
CA PRO A 69 -2.69 -12.49 -21.60
C PRO A 69 -3.44 -11.20 -21.20
N ARG A 70 -3.92 -11.11 -19.95
CA ARG A 70 -4.60 -9.92 -19.42
C ARG A 70 -3.62 -8.86 -18.90
N ALA A 71 -2.34 -9.18 -18.75
CA ALA A 71 -1.32 -8.26 -18.27
C ALA A 71 -0.14 -8.14 -19.24
N ASP A 72 0.52 -6.99 -19.22
CA ASP A 72 1.76 -6.75 -19.95
C ASP A 72 2.97 -7.10 -19.08
N VAL A 73 2.90 -6.78 -17.78
CA VAL A 73 3.95 -7.05 -16.80
C VAL A 73 3.40 -7.66 -15.51
N ASP A 74 4.23 -8.49 -14.89
CA ASP A 74 4.05 -8.98 -13.53
C ASP A 74 4.80 -8.07 -12.56
N TYR A 75 4.15 -7.77 -11.44
CA TYR A 75 4.70 -6.99 -10.35
C TYR A 75 4.63 -7.80 -9.05
N LEU A 76 5.78 -8.10 -8.47
CA LEU A 76 5.91 -8.64 -7.13
C LEU A 76 6.46 -7.56 -6.19
N PHE A 77 5.65 -7.16 -5.21
CA PHE A 77 6.09 -6.32 -4.10
C PHE A 77 6.82 -7.16 -3.04
N ALA A 78 7.90 -6.62 -2.51
CA ALA A 78 8.56 -7.15 -1.33
C ALA A 78 8.83 -6.02 -0.33
N GLN A 79 8.36 -6.20 0.90
CA GLN A 79 8.75 -5.36 2.03
C GLN A 79 10.01 -5.98 2.64
N VAL A 80 11.11 -5.23 2.66
CA VAL A 80 12.30 -5.62 3.41
C VAL A 80 12.16 -5.02 4.81
N ILE A 81 12.34 -5.84 5.84
CA ILE A 81 12.07 -5.44 7.23
C ILE A 81 13.34 -4.83 7.82
N VAL A 82 13.40 -3.51 7.97
CA VAL A 82 14.59 -2.75 8.41
C VAL A 82 15.40 -3.44 9.52
N HIS A 83 14.74 -3.84 10.62
CA HIS A 83 15.40 -4.37 11.82
C HIS A 83 15.52 -5.90 11.84
N GLU A 84 14.91 -6.60 10.86
CA GLU A 84 14.90 -8.05 10.81
C GLU A 84 15.60 -8.52 9.54
N GLN A 85 16.32 -9.64 9.58
CA GLN A 85 16.79 -10.31 8.37
C GLN A 85 15.62 -11.07 7.73
N ARG A 86 14.60 -10.33 7.29
CA ARG A 86 13.36 -10.87 6.73
C ARG A 86 12.84 -10.04 5.57
N VAL A 87 12.28 -10.74 4.59
CA VAL A 87 11.50 -10.19 3.49
C VAL A 87 10.06 -10.69 3.61
N ASP A 88 9.10 -9.78 3.48
CA ASP A 88 7.68 -10.11 3.46
C ASP A 88 7.08 -9.79 2.08
N THR A 89 6.57 -10.82 1.40
CA THR A 89 5.89 -10.73 0.10
C THR A 89 4.37 -10.96 0.21
N THR A 90 3.84 -11.05 1.42
CA THR A 90 2.39 -11.19 1.68
C THR A 90 1.58 -9.95 1.28
N PRO A 91 2.00 -8.71 1.63
CA PRO A 91 1.24 -7.52 1.28
C PRO A 91 1.42 -7.11 -0.18
N ASN A 92 0.51 -6.26 -0.68
CA ASN A 92 0.77 -5.42 -1.85
C ASN A 92 1.21 -4.01 -1.42
N CYS A 93 1.64 -3.20 -2.38
CA CYS A 93 1.90 -1.78 -2.15
C CYS A 93 1.45 -0.93 -3.34
N GLY A 94 0.30 -0.24 -3.20
CA GLY A 94 -0.18 0.68 -4.24
C GLY A 94 0.75 1.86 -4.52
N ASN A 95 1.52 2.30 -3.51
CA ASN A 95 2.50 3.38 -3.69
C ASN A 95 3.61 2.96 -4.66
N MET A 96 4.29 1.84 -4.38
CA MET A 96 5.35 1.32 -5.26
C MET A 96 4.81 0.96 -6.65
N LEU A 97 3.56 0.46 -6.72
CA LEU A 97 2.87 0.16 -7.98
C LEU A 97 2.81 1.36 -8.93
N SER A 98 2.71 2.60 -8.42
CA SER A 98 2.69 3.80 -9.29
C SER A 98 3.96 4.01 -10.10
N GLY A 99 5.10 3.42 -9.70
CA GLY A 99 6.35 3.48 -10.46
C GLY A 99 6.51 2.35 -11.49
N VAL A 100 5.69 1.29 -11.42
CA VAL A 100 5.89 0.07 -12.21
C VAL A 100 5.72 0.31 -13.70
N GLY A 101 4.73 1.11 -14.10
CA GLY A 101 4.47 1.40 -15.51
C GLY A 101 5.64 2.14 -16.17
N ALA A 102 6.13 3.21 -15.53
CA ALA A 102 7.29 3.97 -15.98
C ALA A 102 8.55 3.10 -16.06
N PHE A 103 8.82 2.31 -15.01
CA PHE A 103 9.95 1.38 -14.99
C PHE A 103 9.87 0.36 -16.14
N ALA A 104 8.70 -0.22 -16.39
CA ALA A 104 8.49 -1.19 -17.45
C ALA A 104 8.76 -0.61 -18.85
N ILE A 105 8.35 0.64 -19.09
CA ILE A 105 8.59 1.35 -20.36
C ILE A 105 10.09 1.62 -20.53
N GLU A 106 10.75 2.21 -19.53
CA GLU A 106 12.16 2.58 -19.61
C GLU A 106 13.12 1.39 -19.70
N ASN A 107 12.74 0.24 -19.13
CA ASN A 107 13.51 -1.01 -19.22
C ASN A 107 13.10 -1.87 -20.41
N GLY A 108 12.32 -1.33 -21.36
CA GLY A 108 11.98 -1.98 -22.62
C GLY A 108 11.06 -3.20 -22.48
N LEU A 109 10.39 -3.38 -21.33
CA LEU A 109 9.38 -4.42 -21.16
C LEU A 109 8.13 -4.13 -21.98
N ILE A 110 7.83 -2.86 -22.24
CA ILE A 110 6.69 -2.42 -23.04
C ILE A 110 7.12 -1.24 -23.90
N ALA A 111 6.62 -1.16 -25.14
CA ALA A 111 6.80 0.02 -25.98
C ALA A 111 5.83 1.14 -25.56
N ALA A 112 6.32 2.37 -25.50
CA ALA A 112 5.48 3.52 -25.20
C ALA A 112 4.54 3.89 -26.36
N THR A 113 3.35 4.36 -26.02
CA THR A 113 2.40 5.04 -26.92
C THR A 113 2.26 6.51 -26.52
N SER A 114 2.04 7.41 -27.48
CA SER A 114 1.88 8.84 -27.19
C SER A 114 0.42 9.26 -27.17
N PRO A 115 -0.02 10.22 -26.32
CA PRO A 115 0.75 10.88 -25.25
C PRO A 115 0.71 10.14 -23.91
N VAL A 116 -0.04 9.03 -23.83
CA VAL A 116 -0.19 8.22 -22.62
C VAL A 116 -0.01 6.76 -22.99
N THR A 117 0.71 6.01 -22.16
CA THR A 117 0.86 4.56 -22.26
C THR A 117 0.08 3.91 -21.14
N ARG A 118 -0.92 3.11 -21.51
CA ARG A 118 -1.60 2.22 -20.56
C ARG A 118 -0.78 0.95 -20.38
N VAL A 119 -0.41 0.66 -19.15
CA VAL A 119 0.30 -0.55 -18.75
C VAL A 119 -0.63 -1.43 -17.92
N ARG A 120 -0.89 -2.66 -18.38
CA ARG A 120 -1.66 -3.66 -17.63
C ARG A 120 -0.72 -4.45 -16.73
N ILE A 121 -0.94 -4.36 -15.43
CA ILE A 121 -0.05 -4.91 -14.41
C ILE A 121 -0.80 -6.02 -13.66
N ARG A 122 -0.22 -7.22 -13.62
CA ARG A 122 -0.66 -8.27 -12.70
C ARG A 122 0.14 -8.18 -11.41
N ASN A 123 -0.56 -7.93 -10.30
CA ASN A 123 0.05 -7.94 -8.99
C ASN A 123 0.18 -9.38 -8.48
N VAL A 124 1.39 -9.91 -8.44
CA VAL A 124 1.66 -11.31 -8.07
C VAL A 124 1.31 -11.60 -6.61
N ASN A 125 1.43 -10.62 -5.71
CA ASN A 125 1.09 -10.79 -4.28
C ASN A 125 -0.39 -11.10 -4.03
N THR A 126 -1.26 -10.72 -4.97
CA THR A 126 -2.73 -10.73 -4.80
C THR A 126 -3.49 -11.36 -5.97
N GLY A 127 -2.85 -11.56 -7.12
CA GLY A 127 -3.51 -12.00 -8.34
C GLY A 127 -4.38 -10.93 -9.01
N THR A 128 -4.41 -9.70 -8.49
CA THR A 128 -5.25 -8.62 -9.03
C THR A 128 -4.63 -7.96 -10.24
N PHE A 129 -5.46 -7.37 -11.10
CA PHE A 129 -5.03 -6.63 -12.28
C PHE A 129 -5.21 -5.14 -12.06
N ILE A 130 -4.24 -4.34 -12.51
CA ILE A 130 -4.24 -2.89 -12.40
C ILE A 130 -3.87 -2.32 -13.76
N GLU A 131 -4.56 -1.26 -14.17
CA GLU A 131 -4.14 -0.44 -15.31
C GLU A 131 -3.45 0.83 -14.80
N ALA A 132 -2.26 1.09 -15.30
CA ALA A 132 -1.50 2.30 -15.01
C ALA A 132 -1.39 3.16 -16.26
N ASP A 133 -1.94 4.37 -16.22
CA ASP A 133 -1.79 5.35 -17.29
C ASP A 133 -0.59 6.24 -17.00
N VAL A 134 0.50 5.99 -17.72
CA VAL A 134 1.77 6.70 -17.61
C VAL A 134 1.85 7.78 -18.68
N GLN A 135 2.25 9.00 -18.30
CA GLN A 135 2.45 10.07 -19.27
C GLN A 135 3.68 9.78 -20.12
N THR A 136 3.49 9.74 -21.44
CA THR A 136 4.52 9.44 -22.44
C THR A 136 4.42 10.34 -23.68
N PRO A 137 4.47 11.68 -23.52
CA PRO A 137 4.54 12.59 -24.66
C PRO A 137 5.75 12.25 -25.54
N ASN A 138 5.55 12.24 -26.85
CA ASN A 138 6.57 11.82 -27.83
C ASN A 138 7.12 10.39 -27.64
N GLY A 139 6.40 9.53 -26.91
CA GLY A 139 6.82 8.14 -26.66
C GLY A 139 7.92 7.99 -25.60
N VAL A 140 8.14 9.01 -24.77
CA VAL A 140 9.12 8.99 -23.66
C VAL A 140 8.41 9.27 -22.36
N VAL A 141 8.74 8.54 -21.29
CA VAL A 141 8.15 8.76 -19.96
C VAL A 141 8.41 10.20 -19.50
N GLU A 142 7.34 10.87 -19.08
CA GLU A 142 7.38 12.20 -18.50
C GLU A 142 7.15 12.11 -16.99
N TYR A 143 8.03 12.75 -16.23
CA TYR A 143 7.92 12.82 -14.77
C TYR A 143 7.52 14.22 -14.29
N GLU A 144 7.67 15.24 -15.14
CA GLU A 144 7.29 16.61 -14.83
C GLU A 144 5.81 16.86 -15.15
N GLY A 145 5.15 17.64 -14.30
CA GLY A 145 3.73 17.93 -14.45
C GLY A 145 3.19 18.75 -13.30
N SER A 146 1.86 18.97 -13.28
CA SER A 146 1.18 19.81 -12.31
C SER A 146 0.45 19.04 -11.21
N ALA A 147 0.43 17.70 -11.26
CA ALA A 147 -0.26 16.89 -10.27
C ALA A 147 0.46 16.96 -8.91
N ARG A 148 -0.32 16.94 -7.83
CA ARG A 148 0.18 16.98 -6.44
C ARG A 148 -0.38 15.79 -5.67
N ILE A 149 0.44 15.22 -4.79
CA ILE A 149 0.01 14.25 -3.79
C ILE A 149 0.53 14.67 -2.42
N ASP A 150 -0.27 14.49 -1.38
CA ASP A 150 0.15 14.79 -0.01
C ASP A 150 1.33 13.90 0.40
N GLY A 151 2.26 14.46 1.18
CA GLY A 151 3.47 13.78 1.63
C GLY A 151 4.65 13.84 0.67
N VAL A 152 4.50 14.43 -0.53
CA VAL A 152 5.60 14.68 -1.47
C VAL A 152 5.65 16.17 -1.82
N PRO A 153 6.80 16.86 -1.61
CA PRO A 153 6.95 18.24 -2.04
C PRO A 153 6.89 18.39 -3.57
N GLY A 154 6.37 19.52 -4.04
CA GLY A 154 6.37 19.88 -5.47
C GLY A 154 5.18 19.34 -6.26
N THR A 155 5.42 19.07 -7.54
CA THR A 155 4.46 18.52 -8.52
C THR A 155 5.14 17.48 -9.39
N ALA A 156 4.37 16.63 -10.05
CA ALA A 156 4.87 15.66 -11.02
C ALA A 156 3.81 15.34 -12.09
N ALA A 157 4.20 14.58 -13.11
CA ALA A 157 3.27 13.97 -14.05
C ALA A 157 2.30 13.03 -13.31
N PRO A 158 0.99 13.06 -13.62
CA PRO A 158 0.03 12.16 -13.01
C PRO A 158 0.20 10.72 -13.52
N VAL A 159 0.13 9.76 -12.61
CA VAL A 159 -0.06 8.34 -12.94
C VAL A 159 -1.42 7.92 -12.42
N ALA A 160 -2.37 7.66 -13.32
CA ALA A 160 -3.68 7.15 -12.92
C ALA A 160 -3.59 5.63 -12.74
N LEU A 161 -4.06 5.14 -11.60
CA LEU A 161 -4.09 3.72 -11.27
C LEU A 161 -5.53 3.24 -11.13
N THR A 162 -5.93 2.32 -12.02
CA THR A 162 -7.25 1.69 -12.00
C THR A 162 -7.13 0.27 -11.49
N PHE A 163 -7.66 -0.01 -10.30
CA PHE A 163 -7.63 -1.35 -9.70
C PHE A 163 -8.83 -2.16 -10.18
N LEU A 164 -8.58 -3.17 -11.02
CA LEU A 164 -9.63 -4.02 -11.58
C LEU A 164 -10.00 -5.12 -10.58
N ASN A 165 -11.30 -5.27 -10.32
CA ASN A 165 -11.85 -6.26 -9.38
C ASN A 165 -11.18 -6.21 -7.99
N ALA A 166 -11.19 -5.03 -7.37
CA ALA A 166 -10.60 -4.81 -6.05
C ALA A 166 -11.43 -5.40 -4.88
N ALA A 167 -12.62 -5.98 -5.14
CA ALA A 167 -13.48 -6.50 -4.08
C ALA A 167 -12.96 -7.82 -3.51
N GLY A 168 -12.83 -7.91 -2.18
CA GLY A 168 -12.54 -9.16 -1.48
C GLY A 168 -11.21 -9.80 -1.86
N THR A 169 -10.15 -9.03 -2.10
CA THR A 169 -8.89 -9.56 -2.65
C THR A 169 -8.18 -10.55 -1.72
N LYS A 170 -8.49 -10.54 -0.42
CA LYS A 170 -7.96 -11.49 0.56
C LYS A 170 -9.03 -12.35 1.22
N THR A 171 -10.27 -11.85 1.27
CA THR A 171 -11.38 -12.48 2.02
C THR A 171 -12.49 -13.02 1.13
N GLY A 172 -12.50 -12.67 -0.16
CA GLY A 172 -13.54 -13.05 -1.13
C GLY A 172 -14.83 -12.23 -1.04
N LYS A 173 -14.97 -11.30 -0.08
CA LYS A 173 -16.16 -10.46 0.10
C LYS A 173 -15.79 -9.00 0.32
N VAL A 174 -16.68 -8.07 -0.06
CA VAL A 174 -16.51 -6.65 0.29
C VAL A 174 -16.63 -6.44 1.79
N PHE A 175 -17.63 -7.04 2.43
CA PHE A 175 -17.82 -7.06 3.88
C PHE A 175 -17.58 -8.48 4.41
N PRO A 176 -16.37 -8.80 4.89
CA PRO A 176 -16.01 -10.18 5.22
C PRO A 176 -16.74 -10.75 6.44
N THR A 177 -17.25 -9.87 7.31
CA THR A 177 -18.04 -10.20 8.49
C THR A 177 -19.54 -10.37 8.19
N ASP A 178 -19.93 -10.18 6.92
CA ASP A 178 -21.32 -10.11 6.46
C ASP A 178 -22.14 -8.94 7.08
N ASN A 179 -21.48 -8.03 7.82
CA ASN A 179 -22.07 -6.83 8.39
C ASN A 179 -21.40 -5.56 7.85
N GLN A 180 -22.16 -4.47 7.74
CA GLN A 180 -21.60 -3.13 7.46
C GLN A 180 -21.01 -2.48 8.71
N ILE A 181 -21.55 -2.82 9.89
CA ILE A 181 -21.04 -2.40 11.21
C ILE A 181 -20.95 -3.63 12.12
N ASP A 182 -19.77 -3.85 12.66
CA ASP A 182 -19.49 -4.79 13.75
C ASP A 182 -19.17 -4.01 15.04
N TYR A 183 -19.17 -4.70 16.18
CA TYR A 183 -18.75 -4.12 17.46
C TYR A 183 -17.62 -4.97 18.06
N PHE A 184 -16.48 -4.33 18.33
CA PHE A 184 -15.34 -4.93 19.04
C PHE A 184 -14.94 -4.00 20.17
N ASP A 185 -14.78 -4.53 21.38
CA ASP A 185 -14.56 -3.71 22.59
C ASP A 185 -15.57 -2.56 22.73
N ASP A 186 -16.85 -2.84 22.44
CA ASP A 186 -17.97 -1.88 22.40
C ASP A 186 -17.78 -0.70 21.43
N VAL A 187 -16.81 -0.79 20.52
CA VAL A 187 -16.54 0.21 19.48
C VAL A 187 -17.15 -0.24 18.16
N PRO A 188 -18.01 0.59 17.52
CA PRO A 188 -18.53 0.29 16.19
C PRO A 188 -17.42 0.43 15.16
N VAL A 189 -17.30 -0.56 14.28
CA VAL A 189 -16.32 -0.59 13.21
C VAL A 189 -16.93 -1.05 11.90
N THR A 190 -16.32 -0.68 10.78
CA THR A 190 -16.59 -1.34 9.49
C THR A 190 -15.38 -2.18 9.11
N CYS A 191 -15.59 -3.49 8.96
CA CYS A 191 -14.62 -4.41 8.36
C CYS A 191 -14.87 -4.50 6.85
N ILE A 192 -13.93 -4.02 6.04
CA ILE A 192 -14.08 -4.01 4.58
C ILE A 192 -12.81 -4.51 3.90
N ASP A 193 -12.96 -5.28 2.83
CA ASP A 193 -11.85 -5.73 1.97
C ASP A 193 -12.06 -5.24 0.54
N MET A 194 -11.40 -4.13 0.24
CA MET A 194 -11.40 -3.46 -1.06
C MET A 194 -9.97 -3.05 -1.38
N ALA A 195 -9.28 -3.81 -2.24
CA ALA A 195 -7.84 -3.82 -2.53
C ALA A 195 -6.95 -4.20 -1.33
N MET A 196 -7.39 -3.94 -0.11
CA MET A 196 -6.74 -4.25 1.16
C MET A 196 -7.81 -4.45 2.25
N PRO A 197 -7.71 -5.49 3.11
CA PRO A 197 -8.52 -5.60 4.31
C PRO A 197 -8.21 -4.48 5.30
N VAL A 198 -9.23 -3.74 5.71
CA VAL A 198 -9.12 -2.67 6.72
C VAL A 198 -10.22 -2.80 7.77
N VAL A 199 -9.92 -2.36 8.99
CA VAL A 199 -10.91 -2.12 10.04
C VAL A 199 -10.99 -0.61 10.27
N ILE A 200 -12.15 -0.03 9.98
CA ILE A 200 -12.38 1.41 10.05
C ILE A 200 -13.08 1.73 11.37
N ILE A 201 -12.51 2.66 12.13
CA ILE A 201 -12.85 2.96 13.52
C ILE A 201 -13.08 4.47 13.65
N PRO A 202 -14.24 4.94 14.12
CA PRO A 202 -14.40 6.36 14.44
C PRO A 202 -13.47 6.78 15.58
N ALA A 203 -12.66 7.82 15.37
CA ALA A 203 -11.60 8.22 16.29
C ALA A 203 -12.14 8.57 17.69
N GLU A 204 -13.34 9.14 17.76
CA GLU A 204 -13.97 9.57 19.01
C GLU A 204 -14.22 8.41 19.99
N TYR A 205 -14.51 7.20 19.50
CA TYR A 205 -14.70 6.01 20.34
C TYR A 205 -13.40 5.54 21.01
N LEU A 206 -12.25 5.98 20.48
CA LEU A 206 -10.95 5.78 21.09
C LEU A 206 -10.45 7.00 21.87
N GLY A 207 -11.31 8.00 22.10
CA GLY A 207 -10.95 9.23 22.81
C GLY A 207 -10.00 10.12 22.00
N LYS A 208 -10.04 10.04 20.67
CA LYS A 208 -9.21 10.82 19.75
C LYS A 208 -10.06 11.73 18.88
N THR A 209 -9.46 12.83 18.47
CA THR A 209 -10.07 13.78 17.54
C THR A 209 -9.93 13.32 16.08
N GLY A 210 -8.91 12.51 15.79
CA GLY A 210 -8.51 12.10 14.45
C GLY A 210 -7.57 13.09 13.76
N TYR A 211 -7.33 14.27 14.37
CA TYR A 211 -6.48 15.32 13.81
C TYR A 211 -5.05 15.33 14.37
N GLU A 212 -4.74 14.45 15.33
CA GLU A 212 -3.41 14.29 15.92
C GLU A 212 -2.34 14.03 14.86
N LEU A 213 -1.10 14.42 15.12
CA LEU A 213 0.04 14.10 14.28
C LEU A 213 0.42 12.62 14.43
N PRO A 214 1.01 11.98 13.40
CA PRO A 214 1.46 10.58 13.49
C PRO A 214 2.33 10.30 14.72
N ALA A 215 3.26 11.21 15.05
CA ALA A 215 4.14 11.06 16.20
C ALA A 215 3.39 11.09 17.55
N GLU A 216 2.29 11.83 17.65
CA GLU A 216 1.46 11.87 18.86
C GLU A 216 0.69 10.56 19.03
N LEU A 217 0.19 10.00 17.93
CA LEU A 217 -0.50 8.70 17.92
C LEU A 217 0.46 7.55 18.23
N ASP A 218 1.67 7.58 17.65
CA ASP A 218 2.71 6.57 17.88
C ASP A 218 3.24 6.59 19.32
N ALA A 219 3.22 7.75 19.98
CA ALA A 219 3.64 7.88 21.38
C ALA A 219 2.58 7.38 22.38
N ASP A 220 1.31 7.28 21.96
CA ASP A 220 0.20 6.86 22.82
C ASP A 220 0.06 5.34 22.89
N LYS A 221 0.78 4.73 23.83
CA LYS A 221 0.78 3.28 24.06
C LYS A 221 -0.62 2.73 24.42
N ALA A 222 -1.45 3.52 25.09
CA ALA A 222 -2.79 3.07 25.49
C ALA A 222 -3.72 3.00 24.26
N LEU A 223 -3.64 4.01 23.38
CA LEU A 223 -4.32 3.99 22.09
C LEU A 223 -3.87 2.79 21.25
N LEU A 224 -2.55 2.60 21.09
CA LEU A 224 -2.00 1.52 20.27
C LEU A 224 -2.45 0.14 20.77
N ALA A 225 -2.51 -0.07 22.08
CA ALA A 225 -3.03 -1.31 22.66
C ALA A 225 -4.51 -1.54 22.36
N ARG A 226 -5.34 -0.47 22.40
CA ARG A 226 -6.77 -0.56 22.04
C ARG A 226 -6.97 -0.85 20.55
N ILE A 227 -6.22 -0.16 19.68
CA ILE A 227 -6.24 -0.39 18.24
C ILE A 227 -5.87 -1.86 17.94
N GLU A 228 -4.85 -2.38 18.60
CA GLU A 228 -4.41 -3.75 18.41
C GLU A 228 -5.46 -4.77 18.88
N SER A 229 -6.08 -4.57 20.03
CA SER A 229 -7.19 -5.41 20.50
C SER A 229 -8.32 -5.52 19.48
N ILE A 230 -8.77 -4.39 18.95
CA ILE A 230 -9.80 -4.32 17.90
C ILE A 230 -9.32 -5.01 16.62
N ARG A 231 -8.07 -4.79 16.20
CA ARG A 231 -7.49 -5.39 15.00
C ARG A 231 -7.47 -6.91 15.07
N LEU A 232 -7.10 -7.48 16.22
CA LEU A 232 -7.07 -8.93 16.43
C LEU A 232 -8.48 -9.54 16.35
N GLN A 233 -9.47 -8.90 16.97
CA GLN A 233 -10.88 -9.31 16.90
C GLN A 233 -11.43 -9.24 15.47
N ALA A 234 -11.16 -8.13 14.78
CA ALA A 234 -11.53 -7.93 13.39
C ALA A 234 -10.86 -8.98 12.48
N GLY A 235 -9.57 -9.25 12.65
CA GLY A 235 -8.87 -10.27 11.87
C GLY A 235 -9.52 -11.65 11.96
N LYS A 236 -9.90 -12.06 13.17
CA LYS A 236 -10.65 -13.30 13.40
C LYS A 236 -12.03 -13.26 12.72
N ALA A 237 -12.79 -12.19 12.92
CA ALA A 237 -14.14 -12.04 12.36
C ALA A 237 -14.16 -11.99 10.82
N MET A 238 -13.11 -11.42 10.21
CA MET A 238 -12.93 -11.35 8.76
C MET A 238 -12.47 -12.68 8.13
N GLY A 239 -12.24 -13.72 8.93
CA GLY A 239 -11.73 -15.01 8.46
C GLY A 239 -10.24 -15.01 8.10
N LEU A 240 -9.46 -14.02 8.56
CA LEU A 240 -8.01 -13.93 8.31
C LEU A 240 -7.17 -14.79 9.28
N GLY A 241 -7.79 -15.37 10.30
CA GLY A 241 -7.12 -16.20 11.31
C GLY A 241 -6.44 -15.37 12.40
N ASP A 242 -5.31 -15.86 12.91
CA ASP A 242 -4.47 -15.12 13.86
C ASP A 242 -3.60 -14.10 13.12
N VAL A 243 -3.95 -12.83 13.28
CA VAL A 243 -3.29 -11.72 12.60
C VAL A 243 -2.19 -11.04 13.42
N SER A 244 -1.80 -11.60 14.58
CA SER A 244 -0.81 -11.01 15.49
C SER A 244 0.54 -10.71 14.80
N ASN A 245 0.96 -11.59 13.89
CA ASN A 245 2.19 -11.43 13.10
C ASN A 245 1.94 -11.00 11.66
N MET A 246 0.71 -10.58 11.33
CA MET A 246 0.31 -10.15 10.00
C MET A 246 0.21 -8.64 9.91
N VAL A 247 0.43 -8.12 8.71
CA VAL A 247 0.30 -6.69 8.43
C VAL A 247 -1.13 -6.27 8.05
N ILE A 248 -2.09 -7.20 8.06
CA ILE A 248 -3.52 -6.99 7.74
C ILE A 248 -4.41 -7.57 8.87
N PRO A 249 -5.66 -7.09 9.05
CA PRO A 249 -6.23 -5.90 8.41
C PRO A 249 -5.57 -4.62 8.93
N LYS A 250 -5.67 -3.54 8.16
CA LYS A 250 -5.09 -2.23 8.51
C LYS A 250 -6.06 -1.46 9.39
N PRO A 251 -5.67 -1.03 10.61
CA PRO A 251 -6.51 -0.15 11.40
C PRO A 251 -6.55 1.25 10.78
N VAL A 252 -7.74 1.83 10.74
CA VAL A 252 -7.97 3.17 10.19
C VAL A 252 -8.84 3.96 11.16
N LEU A 253 -8.34 5.08 11.67
CA LEU A 253 -9.15 6.03 12.41
C LEU A 253 -9.75 7.05 11.46
N ILE A 254 -11.03 7.35 11.64
CA ILE A 254 -11.76 8.35 10.83
C ILE A 254 -12.38 9.45 11.69
N SER A 255 -12.54 10.62 11.10
CA SER A 255 -13.16 11.82 11.69
C SER A 255 -13.69 12.74 10.58
N PRO A 256 -14.53 13.74 10.89
CA PRO A 256 -15.00 14.71 9.91
C PRO A 256 -13.85 15.40 9.15
N ALA A 257 -14.05 15.72 7.87
CA ALA A 257 -13.07 16.50 7.13
C ALA A 257 -13.07 17.97 7.57
N GLN A 258 -11.89 18.58 7.68
CA GLN A 258 -11.74 20.01 8.01
C GLN A 258 -11.38 20.91 6.83
N LYS A 259 -10.98 20.33 5.70
CA LYS A 259 -10.41 21.05 4.54
C LYS A 259 -11.18 20.80 3.24
N GLY A 260 -12.51 20.71 3.32
CA GLY A 260 -13.38 20.51 2.16
C GLY A 260 -13.27 19.14 1.48
N GLY A 261 -12.62 18.17 2.12
CA GLY A 261 -12.62 16.77 1.70
C GLY A 261 -13.86 16.01 2.19
N ALA A 262 -13.97 14.72 1.85
CA ALA A 262 -15.08 13.88 2.30
C ALA A 262 -14.91 13.39 3.74
N ILE A 263 -13.69 12.99 4.13
CA ILE A 263 -13.39 12.42 5.45
C ILE A 263 -11.92 12.69 5.84
N ASN A 264 -11.61 12.81 7.12
CA ASN A 264 -10.24 12.83 7.63
C ASN A 264 -9.83 11.44 8.16
N VAL A 265 -8.59 11.05 7.90
CA VAL A 265 -8.09 9.69 8.11
C VAL A 265 -6.75 9.68 8.85
N ARG A 266 -6.57 8.70 9.74
CA ARG A 266 -5.25 8.23 10.23
C ARG A 266 -5.15 6.73 9.97
N TYR A 267 -4.16 6.34 9.19
CA TYR A 267 -4.02 4.98 8.70
C TYR A 267 -2.82 4.30 9.35
N PHE A 268 -2.99 3.10 9.91
CA PHE A 268 -1.95 2.40 10.65
C PHE A 268 -1.34 1.23 9.86
N MET A 269 -0.03 1.03 10.04
CA MET A 269 0.77 -0.03 9.45
C MET A 269 1.29 -1.01 10.51
N PRO A 270 0.48 -2.01 10.88
CA PRO A 270 -0.61 -1.82 11.83
C PRO A 270 -0.18 -1.22 13.19
N HIS A 271 1.12 -1.23 13.51
CA HIS A 271 1.66 -0.81 14.81
C HIS A 271 2.21 0.63 14.82
N SER A 272 2.20 1.31 13.68
CA SER A 272 2.64 2.72 13.55
C SER A 272 1.72 3.48 12.61
N CYS A 273 1.50 4.76 12.90
CA CYS A 273 0.72 5.65 12.07
C CYS A 273 1.50 6.00 10.80
N HIS A 274 0.88 5.76 9.66
CA HIS A 274 1.41 6.14 8.37
C HIS A 274 1.43 7.67 8.25
N ARG A 275 2.54 8.22 7.73
CA ARG A 275 2.74 9.69 7.62
C ARG A 275 1.91 10.36 6.51
N ALA A 276 1.36 9.56 5.61
CA ALA A 276 0.43 9.95 4.56
C ALA A 276 -0.72 8.92 4.53
N LEU A 277 -1.04 8.34 3.36
CA LEU A 277 -2.00 7.25 3.24
C LEU A 277 -1.51 6.21 2.22
N ALA A 278 -1.81 4.94 2.42
CA ALA A 278 -1.56 3.91 1.41
C ALA A 278 -2.68 3.95 0.35
N ILE A 279 -2.34 3.91 -0.95
CA ILE A 279 -3.33 3.95 -2.05
C ILE A 279 -4.39 2.86 -1.90
N THR A 280 -4.01 1.63 -1.56
CA THR A 280 -4.97 0.53 -1.38
C THR A 280 -5.88 0.73 -0.16
N GLY A 281 -5.36 1.36 0.90
CA GLY A 281 -6.18 1.82 2.03
C GLY A 281 -7.17 2.91 1.63
N ALA A 282 -6.74 3.86 0.79
CA ALA A 282 -7.61 4.92 0.28
C ALA A 282 -8.80 4.35 -0.51
N ILE A 283 -8.58 3.33 -1.34
CA ILE A 283 -9.65 2.62 -2.07
C ILE A 283 -10.64 1.99 -1.10
N ALA A 284 -10.18 1.32 -0.05
CA ALA A 284 -11.07 0.72 0.94
C ALA A 284 -11.92 1.76 1.68
N ILE A 285 -11.30 2.87 2.08
CA ILE A 285 -11.97 3.97 2.78
C ILE A 285 -12.98 4.66 1.86
N SER A 286 -12.60 5.00 0.63
CA SER A 286 -13.50 5.66 -0.32
C SER A 286 -14.67 4.75 -0.72
N SER A 287 -14.42 3.45 -0.86
CA SER A 287 -15.48 2.46 -1.10
C SER A 287 -16.43 2.39 0.09
N SER A 288 -15.91 2.37 1.31
CA SER A 288 -16.74 2.42 2.53
C SER A 288 -17.62 3.67 2.57
N CYS A 289 -17.08 4.85 2.18
CA CYS A 289 -17.84 6.10 2.14
C CYS A 289 -19.00 6.08 1.12
N ALA A 290 -18.82 5.33 0.02
CA ALA A 290 -19.82 5.19 -1.04
C ALA A 290 -20.89 4.12 -0.73
N LEU A 291 -20.63 3.24 0.23
CA LEU A 291 -21.55 2.17 0.62
C LEU A 291 -22.39 2.58 1.82
N GLU A 292 -23.68 2.27 1.78
CA GLU A 292 -24.60 2.61 2.87
C GLU A 292 -24.37 1.77 4.12
N GLY A 293 -24.79 2.31 5.27
CA GLY A 293 -24.78 1.59 6.54
C GLY A 293 -23.40 1.38 7.17
N THR A 294 -22.34 2.02 6.66
CA THR A 294 -20.98 1.93 7.21
C THR A 294 -20.72 3.03 8.25
N VAL A 295 -19.70 2.85 9.10
CA VAL A 295 -19.28 3.89 10.06
C VAL A 295 -18.77 5.16 9.35
N THR A 296 -18.24 5.05 8.12
CA THR A 296 -17.83 6.23 7.35
C THR A 296 -19.03 7.04 6.89
N ARG A 297 -20.14 6.39 6.50
CA ARG A 297 -21.38 7.08 6.07
C ARG A 297 -22.02 7.90 7.18
N GLN A 298 -21.77 7.56 8.45
CA GLN A 298 -22.22 8.33 9.62
C GLN A 298 -21.43 9.63 9.81
N ILE A 299 -20.25 9.75 9.21
CA ILE A 299 -19.35 10.91 9.34
C ILE A 299 -19.34 11.77 8.07
N VAL A 300 -19.47 11.16 6.89
CA VAL A 300 -19.44 11.88 5.62
C VAL A 300 -20.75 12.64 5.42
N LEU A 301 -20.64 13.96 5.37
CA LEU A 301 -21.69 14.85 4.84
C LEU A 301 -21.60 14.79 3.30
N LEU A 302 -22.37 13.91 2.66
CA LEU A 302 -22.57 13.97 1.19
C LEU A 302 -23.73 14.91 0.87
#